data_AF-A0A351J1E2-F1
#
_entry.id   AF-A0A351J1E2-F1
#
_cell.length_a   1.000
_cell.length_b   1.000
_cell.length_c   1.000
_cell.angle_alpha   90.00
_cell.angle_beta   90.00
_cell.angle_gamma   90.00
#
_symmetry.space_group_name_H-M   'P 1'
#
loop_
_entity.id
_entity.type
_entity.pdbx_description
1 polymer ?
#
loop_
_entity_poly.entity_id
_entity_poly.type
_entity_poly.pdbx_seq_one_letter_code
_entity_poly.pdbx_strand_id
1 'polypeptide(L)' 'MKINLCGDIIPTIDNQHLFEAGDVDALFHDVLPVLQDADFVIGNLEGALTDKNFPIRKHGPNLKASTKSVLGLK' A
#
# COMPACT_ATOMS: atom_id res chain seq x y z
N MET A 1 -0.81 -13.68 -20.47
CA MET A 1 -1.46 -12.69 -19.59
C MET A 1 -1.47 -13.25 -18.18
N LYS A 2 -0.66 -12.67 -17.29
CA LYS A 2 -0.51 -13.03 -15.87
C LYS A 2 -1.00 -11.86 -15.03
N ILE A 3 -1.94 -12.12 -14.12
CA ILE A 3 -2.51 -11.12 -13.21
C ILE A 3 -2.27 -11.61 -11.78
N ASN A 4 -1.65 -10.76 -10.95
CA ASN A 4 -1.53 -10.98 -9.51
C ASN A 4 -2.65 -10.21 -8.79
N LEU A 5 -3.52 -10.94 -8.10
CA LEU A 5 -4.56 -10.37 -7.23
C LEU A 5 -4.10 -10.49 -5.78
N CYS A 6 -3.68 -9.37 -5.20
CA CYS A 6 -3.24 -9.26 -3.83
C CYS A 6 -4.41 -8.91 -2.90
N GLY A 7 -4.21 -9.14 -1.60
CA GLY A 7 -5.17 -8.75 -0.57
C GLY A 7 -5.10 -7.26 -0.25
N ASP A 8 -5.36 -6.97 1.02
CA ASP A 8 -5.34 -5.61 1.58
C ASP A 8 -3.92 -5.05 1.61
N ILE A 9 -3.76 -3.82 1.12
CA ILE A 9 -2.54 -3.03 1.20
C ILE A 9 -2.84 -1.70 1.85
N ILE A 10 -2.17 -1.42 2.96
CA ILE A 10 -2.17 -0.12 3.63
C ILE A 10 -0.88 -0.03 4.46
N PRO A 11 -0.18 1.12 4.45
CA PRO A 11 0.95 1.31 5.34
C PRO A 11 0.52 1.23 6.80
N THR A 12 1.36 0.60 7.62
CA THR A 12 1.25 0.61 9.08
C THR A 12 2.33 1.52 9.67
N ILE A 13 2.30 1.70 10.99
CA ILE A 13 3.31 2.49 11.71
C ILE A 13 4.73 1.98 11.40
N ASP A 14 4.89 0.67 11.23
CA ASP A 14 6.21 0.03 11.09
C ASP A 14 6.84 0.27 9.72
N ASN A 15 6.04 0.40 8.65
CA ASN A 15 6.54 0.45 7.27
C ASN A 15 6.14 1.71 6.49
N GLN A 16 5.39 2.65 7.09
CA GLN A 16 4.96 3.88 6.41
C GLN A 16 6.13 4.64 5.78
N HIS A 17 7.26 4.74 6.48
CA HIS A 17 8.45 5.41 5.97
C HIS A 17 8.97 4.82 4.63
N LEU A 18 8.81 3.51 4.41
CA LEU A 18 9.19 2.85 3.16
C LEU A 18 8.21 3.19 2.02
N PHE A 19 6.90 3.20 2.32
CA PHE A 19 5.88 3.65 1.38
C PHE A 19 6.05 5.13 1.00
N GLU A 20 6.41 5.99 1.96
CA GLU A 20 6.69 7.40 1.70
C GLU A 20 7.99 7.62 0.92
N ALA A 21 8.97 6.73 1.07
CA ALA A 21 10.21 6.75 0.30
C ALA A 21 10.07 6.14 -1.10
N GLY A 22 9.01 5.36 -1.35
CA GLY A 22 8.85 4.56 -2.56
C GLY A 22 9.83 3.39 -2.65
N ASP A 23 10.31 2.89 -1.51
CA ASP A 23 11.31 1.82 -1.44
C ASP A 23 10.64 0.44 -1.63
N VAL A 24 10.34 0.10 -2.88
CA VAL A 24 9.65 -1.14 -3.24
C VAL A 24 10.50 -2.40 -2.97
N ASP A 25 11.83 -2.27 -3.01
CA ASP A 25 12.76 -3.35 -2.68
C ASP A 25 12.65 -3.73 -1.20
N ALA A 26 12.58 -2.73 -0.30
CA ALA A 26 12.37 -2.95 1.12
C ALA A 26 10.92 -3.35 1.46
N LEU A 27 9.92 -2.93 0.67
CA LEU A 27 8.52 -3.27 0.93
C LEU A 27 8.19 -4.72 0.60
N PHE A 28 8.70 -5.22 -0.53
CA PHE A 28 8.29 -6.50 -1.08
C PHE A 28 9.39 -7.56 -1.08
N HIS A 29 10.66 -7.17 -0.96
CA HIS A 29 11.81 -8.09 -0.89
C HIS A 29 11.70 -9.22 -1.93
N ASP A 30 11.68 -10.47 -1.47
CA ASP A 30 11.65 -11.67 -2.31
C ASP A 30 10.33 -11.85 -3.08
N VAL A 31 9.29 -11.08 -2.76
CA VAL A 31 8.00 -11.07 -3.47
C VAL A 31 8.04 -10.12 -4.68
N LEU A 32 8.92 -9.12 -4.67
CA LEU A 32 9.01 -8.12 -5.75
C LEU A 32 9.20 -8.76 -7.15
N PRO A 33 10.07 -9.77 -7.35
CA PRO A 33 10.20 -10.43 -8.64
C PRO A 33 8.91 -11.08 -9.14
N VAL A 34 8.09 -11.62 -8.21
CA VAL A 34 6.79 -12.23 -8.55
C VAL A 34 5.79 -11.18 -9.02
N LEU A 35 5.82 -9.99 -8.40
CA LEU A 35 4.97 -8.86 -8.76
C LEU A 35 5.38 -8.26 -10.12
N GLN A 36 6.67 -8.09 -10.35
CA GLN A 36 7.22 -7.50 -11.58
C GLN A 36 7.09 -8.40 -12.82
N ASP A 37 7.01 -9.72 -12.64
CA ASP A 37 6.79 -10.68 -13.73
C ASP A 37 5.34 -10.71 -14.23
N ALA A 38 4.39 -10.06 -13.54
CA ALA A 38 2.99 -10.02 -13.97
C ALA A 38 2.71 -8.85 -14.93
N ASP A 39 1.77 -9.06 -15.86
CA ASP A 39 1.26 -7.99 -16.73
C ASP A 39 0.43 -6.97 -15.94
N PHE A 40 -0.25 -7.44 -14.88
CA PHE A 40 -1.02 -6.61 -13.96
C PHE A 40 -0.86 -7.09 -12.51
N VAL A 41 -0.73 -6.13 -11.60
CA VAL A 41 -0.79 -6.33 -10.16
C VAL A 41 -1.91 -5.48 -9.60
N ILE A 42 -2.84 -6.10 -8.88
CA ILE A 42 -4.01 -5.43 -8.30
C ILE A 42 -3.99 -5.71 -6.80
N GLY A 43 -4.00 -4.66 -5.98
CA GLY A 43 -4.16 -4.75 -4.52
C GLY A 43 -5.36 -3.94 -4.05
N ASN A 44 -5.98 -4.37 -2.94
CA ASN A 44 -7.08 -3.64 -2.33
C ASN A 44 -6.54 -2.58 -1.38
N LEU A 45 -6.69 -1.29 -1.70
CA LEU A 45 -6.27 -0.21 -0.80
C LEU A 45 -7.22 -0.13 0.41
N GLU A 46 -6.82 -0.68 1.55
CA GLU A 46 -7.66 -0.82 2.75
C GLU A 46 -7.56 0.41 3.68
N GLY A 47 -7.76 1.61 3.14
CA GLY A 47 -7.72 2.84 3.96
C GLY A 47 -7.60 4.11 3.16
N ALA A 48 -7.67 5.25 3.84
CA ALA A 48 -7.51 6.56 3.21
C ALA A 48 -6.06 7.03 3.27
N LEU A 49 -5.52 7.47 2.13
CA LEU A 49 -4.28 8.23 2.09
C LEU A 49 -4.60 9.71 2.34
N THR A 50 -4.37 10.18 3.57
CA THR A 50 -4.72 11.53 4.00
C THR A 50 -3.86 12.02 5.15
N ASP A 51 -3.40 13.26 5.06
CA ASP A 51 -2.66 13.94 6.14
C ASP A 51 -3.60 14.66 7.11
N LYS A 52 -4.92 14.58 6.87
CA LYS A 52 -5.93 15.16 7.74
C LYS A 52 -6.21 14.22 8.91
N ASN A 53 -6.42 14.81 10.08
CA ASN A 53 -6.76 14.08 11.31
C ASN A 53 -8.27 13.99 11.59
N PHE A 54 -9.12 14.20 10.58
CA PHE A 54 -10.56 14.04 10.75
C PHE A 54 -10.93 12.55 10.77
N PRO A 55 -11.78 12.11 11.72
CA PRO A 55 -12.25 10.73 11.75
C PRO A 55 -13.11 10.43 10.52
N ILE A 56 -12.90 9.26 9.91
CA ILE A 56 -13.73 8.77 8.83
C ILE A 56 -14.89 8.03 9.49
N ARG A 57 -16.12 8.41 9.14
CA ARG A 57 -17.31 7.70 9.59
C ARG A 57 -17.41 6.38 8.83
N LYS A 58 -16.92 5.30 9.44
CA LYS A 58 -16.97 3.94 8.88
C LYS A 58 -17.22 2.88 9.96
N HIS A 59 -17.67 1.70 9.52
CA HIS A 59 -17.69 0.50 10.35
C HIS A 59 -16.31 -0.18 10.33
N GLY A 60 -15.76 -0.50 11.50
CA GLY A 60 -14.42 -1.11 11.66
C GLY A 60 -13.29 -0.09 11.90
N PRO A 61 -12.02 -0.52 11.87
CA PRO A 61 -10.88 0.33 12.19
C PRO A 61 -10.70 1.49 11.20
N ASN A 62 -10.42 2.69 11.70
CA ASN A 62 -10.15 3.85 10.87
C ASN A 62 -8.69 3.85 10.39
N LEU A 63 -8.39 2.99 9.40
CA LEU A 63 -7.07 2.86 8.80
C LEU A 63 -6.80 4.05 7.88
N LYS A 64 -5.63 4.65 8.06
CA LYS A 64 -5.15 5.75 7.25
C LYS A 64 -3.63 5.71 7.16
N ALA A 65 -3.12 6.28 6.09
CA ALA A 65 -1.69 6.55 5.94
C ALA A 65 -1.47 7.93 5.32
N SER A 66 -0.23 8.40 5.38
CA SER A 66 0.21 9.65 4.75
C SER A 66 -0.09 9.67 3.26
N THR A 67 -0.40 10.86 2.71
CA THR A 67 -0.60 11.01 1.25
C THR A 67 0.64 10.64 0.45
N LYS A 68 1.84 10.77 1.05
CA LYS A 68 3.11 10.39 0.43
C LYS A 68 3.24 8.89 0.20
N SER A 69 2.47 8.07 0.92
CA SER A 69 2.49 6.61 0.76
C SER A 69 2.10 6.14 -0.64
N VAL A 70 1.47 7.01 -1.45
CA VAL A 70 1.22 6.75 -2.86
C VAL A 70 2.50 6.45 -3.65
N LEU A 71 3.67 6.87 -3.16
CA LEU A 71 4.95 6.62 -3.83
C LEU A 71 5.33 5.14 -3.82
N GLY A 72 5.02 4.40 -2.75
CA GLY A 72 5.22 2.94 -2.68
C GLY A 72 4.06 2.10 -3.25
N LEU A 73 3.05 2.73 -3.84
CA LEU A 73 1.88 2.07 -4.45
C LEU A 73 1.80 2.25 -5.97
N LYS A 74 2.82 2.85 -6.58
CA LYS A 74 2.90 3.14 -8.02
C LYS A 74 3.56 2.02 -8.81
#